data_AF-A0A529ICN2-F1
#
_entry.id   AF-A0A529ICN2-F1
#
_cell.length_a   1.000
_cell.length_b   1.000
_cell.length_c   1.000
_cell.angle_alpha   90.00
_cell.angle_beta   90.00
_cell.angle_gamma   90.00
#
_symmetry.space_group_name_H-M   'P 1'
#
loop_
_entity.id
_entity.type
_entity.pdbx_description
1 polymer ?
#
loop_
_entity_poly.entity_id
_entity_poly.type
_entity_poly.pdbx_seq_one_letter_code
_entity_poly.pdbx_strand_id
1 'polypeptide(L)'
;MAHSFLKAQPWIFSARFDLGFILAPALVVTLAALVWSLSGGAASETSPWVWLVLVVGVDVAHVYSTLFRTYLDRAELSARPWLYGLTPLLAWLGGCLLYWCGSLVFWRVLAYAAVFHFVRQQYGFMMSYARRERGLPPLFRRIDKAAIYGATLYPLIYWHCH
;
A
#
# COMPACT_ATOMS: atom_id res chain seq x y z
N MET A 1 -21.43 -5.66 -35.01
CA MET A 1 -21.68 -6.29 -33.70
C MET A 1 -21.07 -5.42 -32.62
N ALA A 2 -21.88 -4.60 -31.94
CA ALA A 2 -21.40 -3.79 -30.83
C ALA A 2 -20.98 -4.71 -29.69
N HIS A 3 -19.67 -4.82 -29.43
CA HIS A 3 -19.20 -5.39 -28.18
C HIS A 3 -19.75 -4.53 -27.05
N SER A 4 -20.67 -5.07 -26.26
CA SER A 4 -21.10 -4.49 -24.99
C SER A 4 -19.87 -4.46 -24.09
N PHE A 5 -19.10 -3.36 -24.14
CA PHE A 5 -17.77 -3.28 -23.54
C PHE A 5 -17.74 -3.31 -22.01
N LEU A 6 -18.87 -3.31 -21.31
CA LEU A 6 -18.89 -3.46 -19.85
C LEU A 6 -20.13 -4.25 -19.39
N LYS A 7 -20.02 -5.58 -19.32
CA LYS A 7 -20.97 -6.41 -18.54
C LYS A 7 -20.66 -6.21 -17.04
N ALA A 8 -21.07 -5.07 -16.50
CA ALA A 8 -20.94 -4.65 -15.10
C ALA A 8 -19.49 -4.53 -14.56
N GLN A 9 -19.25 -3.47 -13.76
CA GLN A 9 -17.97 -3.26 -13.07
C GLN A 9 -17.72 -4.37 -12.04
N PRO A 10 -16.54 -5.02 -12.06
CA PRO A 10 -16.23 -6.12 -11.15
C PRO A 10 -15.76 -5.63 -9.78
N TRP A 11 -16.72 -5.38 -8.90
CA TRP A 11 -16.46 -5.05 -7.50
C TRP A 11 -15.78 -6.21 -6.75
N ILE A 12 -14.93 -5.91 -5.78
CA ILE A 12 -14.33 -6.87 -4.84
C ILE A 12 -15.44 -7.50 -4.00
N PHE A 13 -16.26 -6.68 -3.35
CA PHE A 13 -17.43 -7.13 -2.59
C PHE A 13 -18.74 -6.60 -3.18
N SER A 14 -18.94 -5.27 -3.19
CA SER A 14 -20.10 -4.63 -3.81
C SER A 14 -19.80 -3.17 -4.12
N ALA A 15 -20.52 -2.56 -5.07
CA ALA A 15 -20.32 -1.16 -5.43
C ALA A 15 -20.34 -0.21 -4.23
N ARG A 16 -21.35 -0.34 -3.36
CA ARG A 16 -21.51 0.52 -2.19
C ARG A 16 -20.38 0.34 -1.18
N PHE A 17 -19.97 -0.91 -0.94
CA PHE A 17 -18.91 -1.21 0.01
C PHE A 17 -17.56 -0.71 -0.49
N ASP A 18 -17.22 -1.07 -1.73
CA ASP A 18 -15.94 -0.72 -2.34
C ASP A 18 -15.80 0.79 -2.51
N LEU A 19 -16.86 1.47 -2.98
CA LEU A 19 -16.87 2.93 -3.05
C LEU A 19 -16.72 3.56 -1.66
N GLY A 20 -17.49 3.10 -0.67
CA GLY A 20 -17.51 3.71 0.66
C GLY A 20 -16.25 3.47 1.49
N PHE A 21 -15.70 2.25 1.47
CA PHE A 21 -14.64 1.83 2.39
C PHE A 21 -13.28 1.62 1.74
N ILE A 22 -13.19 1.53 0.41
CA ILE A 22 -11.92 1.33 -0.29
C ILE A 22 -11.52 2.60 -1.04
N LEU A 23 -12.41 3.13 -1.88
CA LEU A 23 -12.08 4.25 -2.78
C LEU A 23 -12.31 5.63 -2.15
N ALA A 24 -13.45 5.83 -1.47
CA ALA A 24 -13.81 7.12 -0.90
C ALA A 24 -12.79 7.65 0.12
N PRO A 25 -12.23 6.86 1.05
CA PRO A 25 -11.28 7.40 2.03
C PRO A 25 -10.08 8.08 1.36
N ALA A 26 -9.49 7.44 0.35
CA ALA A 26 -8.34 8.01 -0.38
C ALA A 26 -8.73 9.30 -1.13
N LEU A 27 -9.87 9.30 -1.82
CA LEU A 27 -10.33 10.47 -2.57
C LEU A 27 -10.72 11.63 -1.65
N VAL A 28 -11.50 11.37 -0.60
CA VAL A 28 -11.97 12.39 0.34
C VAL A 28 -10.81 13.02 1.09
N VAL A 29 -9.87 12.23 1.60
CA VAL A 29 -8.69 12.77 2.30
C VAL A 29 -7.80 13.58 1.36
N THR A 30 -7.60 13.11 0.12
CA THR A 30 -6.81 13.85 -0.88
C THR A 30 -7.48 15.19 -1.24
N LEU A 31 -8.80 15.19 -1.46
CA LEU A 31 -9.55 16.42 -1.74
C LEU A 31 -9.53 17.38 -0.54
N ALA A 32 -9.69 16.86 0.68
CA ALA A 32 -9.61 17.67 1.90
C ALA A 32 -8.23 18.30 2.07
N ALA A 33 -7.15 17.54 1.83
CA ALA A 33 -5.78 18.03 1.88
C ALA A 33 -5.52 19.11 0.81
N LEU A 34 -6.05 18.91 -0.41
CA LEU A 34 -5.96 19.90 -1.48
C LEU A 34 -6.70 21.19 -1.11
N VAL A 35 -7.94 21.10 -0.62
CA VAL A 35 -8.72 22.27 -0.17
C VAL A 35 -8.00 23.01 0.96
N TRP A 36 -7.47 22.29 1.95
CA TRP A 36 -6.68 22.87 3.04
C TRP A 36 -5.45 23.64 2.54
N SER A 37 -4.69 23.03 1.62
CA SER A 37 -3.52 23.68 1.01
C SER A 37 -3.91 24.95 0.25
N LEU A 38 -4.97 24.88 -0.58
CA LEU A 38 -5.46 26.03 -1.34
C LEU A 38 -6.05 27.15 -0.47
N SER A 39 -6.53 26.83 0.74
CA SER A 39 -6.97 27.83 1.72
C SER A 39 -5.82 28.45 2.53
N GLY A 40 -4.56 28.19 2.17
CA GLY A 40 -3.39 28.72 2.87
C GLY A 40 -2.99 27.92 4.12
N GLY A 41 -3.55 26.72 4.29
CA GLY A 41 -3.17 25.83 5.38
C GLY A 41 -1.73 25.34 5.23
N ALA A 42 -0.93 25.50 6.28
CA ALA A 42 0.45 25.01 6.32
C ALA A 42 0.53 23.63 6.99
N ALA A 43 1.51 22.83 6.60
CA ALA A 43 1.88 21.64 7.37
C ALA A 43 2.50 22.10 8.69
N SER A 44 2.07 21.50 9.80
CA SER A 44 2.65 21.68 11.12
C SER A 44 3.25 20.37 11.60
N GLU A 45 4.13 20.45 12.60
CA GLU A 45 4.67 19.25 13.22
C GLU A 45 3.55 18.40 13.80
N THR A 46 3.54 17.12 13.42
CA THR A 46 2.56 16.17 13.94
C THR A 46 2.96 15.76 15.34
N SER A 47 2.05 15.95 16.31
CA SER A 47 2.26 15.49 17.69
C SER A 47 2.58 13.98 17.70
N PRO A 48 3.55 13.52 18.53
CA PRO A 48 3.88 12.10 18.63
C PRO A 48 2.68 11.20 18.95
N TRP A 49 1.72 11.69 19.75
CA TRP A 49 0.49 10.95 20.07
C TRP A 49 -0.43 10.81 18.87
N VAL A 50 -0.57 11.87 18.07
CA VAL A 50 -1.36 11.84 16.83
C VAL A 50 -0.72 10.88 15.83
N TRP A 51 0.60 10.93 15.69
CA TRP A 51 1.33 9.97 14.86
C TRP A 51 1.15 8.53 15.34
N LEU A 52 1.28 8.27 16.64
CA LEU A 52 1.12 6.92 17.20
C LEU A 52 -0.30 6.37 16.93
N VAL A 53 -1.33 7.17 17.18
CA VAL A 53 -2.72 6.72 16.98
C VAL A 53 -3.03 6.53 15.49
N LEU A 54 -2.73 7.52 14.66
CA LEU A 54 -3.14 7.51 13.25
C LEU A 54 -2.22 6.64 12.38
N VAL A 55 -0.90 6.73 12.55
CA VAL A 55 0.03 5.96 11.73
C VAL A 55 0.18 4.54 12.26
N VAL A 56 0.54 4.37 13.53
CA VAL A 56 0.75 3.01 14.08
C VAL A 56 -0.58 2.29 14.34
N GLY A 57 -1.56 3.00 14.89
CA GLY A 57 -2.86 2.42 15.25
C GLY A 57 -3.84 2.23 14.09
N VAL A 58 -3.84 3.11 13.08
CA VAL A 58 -4.79 3.04 11.95
C VAL A 58 -4.12 2.60 10.66
N ASP A 59 -3.07 3.29 10.19
CA ASP A 59 -2.40 2.92 8.93
C ASP A 59 -1.74 1.55 9.04
N VAL A 60 -0.85 1.33 10.00
CA VAL A 60 -0.14 0.06 10.21
C VAL A 60 -1.08 -1.07 10.70
N ALA A 61 -2.34 -0.78 11.02
CA ALA A 61 -3.30 -1.76 11.49
C ALA A 61 -3.43 -2.99 10.58
N HIS A 62 -3.33 -2.79 9.27
CA HIS A 62 -3.42 -3.87 8.29
C HIS A 62 -2.26 -4.89 8.43
N VAL A 63 -1.09 -4.49 8.93
CA VAL A 63 0.04 -5.39 9.20
C VAL A 63 -0.29 -6.36 10.33
N TYR A 64 -1.08 -5.93 11.32
CA TYR A 64 -1.51 -6.78 12.44
C TYR A 64 -2.40 -7.95 11.99
N SER A 65 -2.98 -7.90 10.78
CA SER A 65 -3.67 -9.07 10.21
C SER A 65 -2.76 -10.30 10.10
N THR A 66 -1.45 -10.11 9.98
CA THR A 66 -0.45 -11.19 10.01
C THR A 66 -0.50 -11.96 11.32
N LEU A 67 -0.65 -11.27 12.46
CA LEU A 67 -0.75 -11.91 13.78
C LEU A 67 -1.89 -12.92 13.82
N PHE A 68 -3.07 -12.50 13.37
CA PHE A 68 -4.27 -13.33 13.38
C PHE A 68 -4.23 -14.46 12.37
N ARG A 69 -3.58 -14.27 11.21
CA ARG A 69 -3.49 -15.27 10.14
C ARG A 69 -2.36 -16.27 10.30
N THR A 70 -1.33 -15.97 11.09
CA THR A 70 -0.15 -16.84 11.23
C THR A 70 0.09 -17.25 12.67
N TYR A 71 0.35 -16.32 13.58
CA TYR A 71 0.85 -16.66 14.92
C TYR A 71 -0.27 -17.07 15.90
N LEU A 72 -1.46 -16.51 15.74
CA LEU A 72 -2.64 -16.83 16.55
C LEU A 72 -3.44 -18.01 15.98
N ASP A 73 -3.17 -18.42 14.75
CA ASP A 73 -3.68 -19.66 14.17
C ASP A 73 -2.68 -20.80 14.43
N ARG A 74 -3.04 -21.70 15.36
CA ARG A 74 -2.18 -22.82 15.74
C ARG A 74 -1.94 -23.78 14.57
N ALA A 75 -2.93 -23.98 13.70
CA ALA A 75 -2.79 -24.89 12.58
C ALA A 75 -1.77 -24.33 11.57
N GLU A 76 -1.92 -23.06 11.19
CA GLU A 76 -0.99 -22.41 10.26
C GLU A 76 0.42 -22.31 10.85
N LEU A 77 0.56 -21.91 12.13
CA LEU A 77 1.86 -21.82 12.78
C LEU A 77 2.59 -23.18 12.81
N SER A 78 1.87 -24.26 13.12
CA SER A 78 2.44 -25.61 13.15
C SER A 78 2.82 -26.15 11.77
N ALA A 79 2.15 -25.67 10.71
CA ALA A 79 2.44 -26.07 9.33
C ALA A 79 3.72 -25.43 8.80
N ARG A 80 4.06 -24.20 9.22
CA ARG A 80 5.24 -23.45 8.74
C ARG A 80 6.00 -22.73 9.87
N PRO A 81 6.40 -23.43 10.96
CA PRO A 81 6.95 -22.78 12.15
C PRO A 81 8.26 -22.04 11.87
N TRP A 82 9.10 -22.59 10.99
CA TRP A 82 10.36 -21.95 10.62
C TRP A 82 10.16 -20.69 9.79
N LEU A 83 9.19 -20.66 8.88
CA LEU A 83 8.90 -19.46 8.10
C LEU A 83 8.49 -18.32 9.04
N TYR A 84 7.55 -18.57 9.94
CA TYR A 84 7.03 -17.55 10.84
C TYR A 84 7.99 -17.21 11.98
N GLY A 85 8.83 -18.15 12.44
CA GLY A 85 9.85 -17.86 13.45
C GLY A 85 11.06 -17.12 12.87
N LEU A 86 11.57 -17.55 11.71
CA LEU A 86 12.79 -16.99 11.14
C LEU A 86 12.54 -15.64 10.45
N THR A 87 11.38 -15.39 9.86
CA THR A 87 11.11 -14.11 9.18
C THR A 87 11.30 -12.89 10.10
N PRO A 88 10.66 -12.79 11.27
CA PRO A 88 10.87 -11.65 12.17
C PRO A 88 12.30 -11.61 12.73
N LEU A 89 12.90 -12.77 13.00
CA LEU A 89 14.28 -12.85 13.49
C LEU A 89 15.27 -12.31 12.47
N LEU A 90 15.20 -12.77 11.22
CA LEU A 90 16.06 -12.33 10.13
C LEU A 90 15.82 -10.87 9.77
N ALA A 91 14.56 -10.40 9.82
CA ALA A 91 14.25 -8.99 9.64
C ALA A 91 14.90 -8.12 10.73
N TRP A 92 14.82 -8.55 12.00
CA TRP A 92 15.46 -7.86 13.12
C TRP A 92 16.99 -7.85 12.99
N LEU A 93 17.62 -9.01 12.74
CA LEU A 93 19.06 -9.12 12.55
C LEU A 93 19.54 -8.27 11.35
N GLY A 94 18.83 -8.33 10.23
CA GLY A 94 19.12 -7.50 9.06
C GLY A 94 19.00 -6.01 9.36
N GLY A 95 17.99 -5.60 10.13
CA GLY A 95 17.84 -4.23 10.61
C GLY A 95 19.01 -3.80 11.51
N CYS A 96 19.41 -4.63 12.47
CA CYS A 96 20.57 -4.37 13.33
C CYS A 96 21.86 -4.23 12.53
N LEU A 97 22.09 -5.11 11.55
CA LEU A 97 23.27 -5.03 10.67
C LEU A 97 23.28 -3.75 9.84
N LEU A 98 22.15 -3.38 9.24
CA LEU A 98 22.02 -2.13 8.49
C LEU A 98 22.26 -0.91 9.38
N TYR A 99 21.75 -0.92 10.61
CA TYR A 99 21.95 0.17 11.57
C TYR A 99 23.40 0.24 12.04
N TRP A 100 24.06 -0.90 12.24
CA TRP A 100 25.47 -0.98 12.55
C TRP A 100 26.36 -0.37 11.44
N CYS A 101 25.98 -0.54 10.17
CA CYS A 101 26.62 0.14 9.02
C CYS A 101 26.36 1.66 8.99
N GLY A 102 25.44 2.17 9.80
CA GLY A 102 25.13 3.59 9.96
C GLY A 102 23.64 3.87 9.98
N SER A 103 23.21 4.79 10.85
CA SER A 103 21.80 5.18 10.99
C SER A 103 21.18 5.65 9.66
N LEU A 104 21.92 6.45 8.88
CA LEU A 104 21.45 6.92 7.58
C LEU A 104 21.29 5.77 6.56
N VAL A 105 22.17 4.76 6.61
CA VAL A 105 22.07 3.57 5.74
C VAL A 105 20.80 2.80 6.05
N PHE A 106 20.56 2.53 7.34
CA PHE A 106 19.35 1.86 7.82
C PHE A 106 18.07 2.58 7.35
N TRP A 107 17.95 3.87 7.64
CA TRP A 107 16.74 4.62 7.30
C TRP A 107 16.53 4.73 5.80
N ARG A 108 17.61 4.87 5.01
CA ARG A 108 17.51 4.90 3.55
C ARG A 108 17.03 3.57 2.97
N VAL A 109 17.59 2.45 3.44
CA VAL A 109 17.14 1.12 2.98
C VAL A 109 15.68 0.88 3.37
N LEU A 110 15.30 1.22 4.60
CA LEU A 110 13.91 1.07 5.06
C LEU A 110 12.94 1.95 4.26
N ALA A 111 13.33 3.19 3.94
CA ALA A 111 12.53 4.09 3.12
C ALA A 111 12.29 3.51 1.72
N TYR A 112 13.33 2.98 1.05
CA TYR A 112 13.16 2.37 -0.27
C TYR A 112 12.38 1.06 -0.23
N ALA A 113 12.50 0.27 0.85
CA ALA A 113 11.66 -0.90 1.05
C ALA A 113 10.18 -0.53 1.21
N ALA A 114 9.88 0.53 1.96
CA ALA A 114 8.53 1.07 2.10
C ALA A 114 7.99 1.61 0.76
N VAL A 115 8.80 2.38 0.02
CA VAL A 115 8.46 2.84 -1.34
C VAL A 115 8.11 1.66 -2.26
N PHE A 116 8.95 0.63 -2.29
CA PHE A 116 8.69 -0.57 -3.08
C PHE A 116 7.37 -1.23 -2.68
N HIS A 117 7.11 -1.37 -1.39
CA HIS A 117 5.86 -1.92 -0.86
C HIS A 117 4.64 -1.10 -1.33
N PHE A 118 4.66 0.22 -1.16
CA PHE A 118 3.54 1.09 -1.53
C PHE A 118 3.26 1.07 -3.04
N VAL A 119 4.30 1.14 -3.88
CA VAL A 119 4.15 1.06 -5.35
C VAL A 119 3.50 -0.27 -5.75
N ARG A 120 3.95 -1.39 -5.16
CA ARG A 120 3.42 -2.73 -5.47
C ARG A 120 2.00 -2.92 -4.95
N GLN A 121 1.67 -2.33 -3.80
CA GLN A 121 0.34 -2.42 -3.19
C GLN A 121 -0.74 -1.81 -4.09
N GLN A 122 -0.49 -0.64 -4.68
CA GLN A 122 -1.44 0.00 -5.60
C GLN A 122 -1.74 -0.88 -6.82
N TYR A 123 -0.71 -1.51 -7.39
CA TYR A 123 -0.89 -2.44 -8.50
C TYR A 123 -1.67 -3.70 -8.08
N GLY A 124 -1.42 -4.23 -6.88
CA GLY A 124 -2.15 -5.37 -6.32
C GLY A 124 -3.65 -5.13 -6.16
N PHE A 125 -4.04 -3.91 -5.74
CA PHE A 125 -5.45 -3.51 -5.68
C PHE A 125 -6.11 -3.52 -7.06
N MET A 126 -5.46 -2.92 -8.07
CA MET A 126 -5.99 -2.93 -9.44
C MET A 126 -6.18 -4.36 -9.96
N MET A 127 -5.20 -5.25 -9.75
CA MET A 127 -5.31 -6.64 -10.17
C MET A 127 -6.49 -7.38 -9.51
N SER A 128 -6.87 -6.98 -8.29
CA SER A 128 -8.03 -7.52 -7.58
C SER A 128 -9.35 -7.08 -8.24
N TYR A 129 -9.46 -5.84 -8.69
CA TYR A 129 -10.62 -5.37 -9.47
C TYR A 129 -10.65 -6.04 -10.86
N ALA A 130 -9.52 -6.11 -11.55
CA ALA A 130 -9.42 -6.70 -12.88
C ALA A 130 -9.61 -8.23 -12.93
N ARG A 131 -9.69 -8.93 -11.78
CA ARG A 131 -9.73 -10.41 -11.70
C ARG A 131 -10.87 -11.06 -12.50
N ARG A 132 -11.97 -10.33 -12.74
CA ARG A 132 -13.13 -10.79 -13.50
C ARG A 132 -13.23 -10.18 -14.90
N GLU A 133 -12.30 -9.31 -15.28
CA GLU A 133 -12.25 -8.68 -16.61
C GLU A 133 -11.63 -9.64 -17.62
N ARG A 134 -12.43 -10.61 -18.06
CA ARG A 134 -12.02 -11.60 -19.06
C ARG A 134 -12.25 -11.05 -20.47
N GLY A 135 -11.30 -11.30 -21.37
CA GLY A 135 -11.43 -10.96 -22.80
C GLY A 135 -10.98 -9.55 -23.17
N LEU A 136 -10.45 -8.76 -22.24
CA LEU A 136 -9.83 -7.47 -22.59
C LEU A 136 -8.51 -7.65 -23.35
N PRO A 137 -8.23 -6.84 -24.38
CA PRO A 137 -6.95 -6.85 -25.07
C PRO A 137 -5.78 -6.63 -24.11
N PRO A 138 -4.60 -7.24 -24.34
CA PRO A 138 -3.41 -7.07 -23.50
C PRO A 138 -2.97 -5.61 -23.33
N LEU A 139 -3.32 -4.73 -24.28
CA LEU A 139 -3.01 -3.31 -24.24
C LEU A 139 -3.62 -2.61 -23.01
N PHE A 140 -4.87 -2.93 -22.63
CA PHE A 140 -5.53 -2.31 -21.48
C PHE A 140 -4.74 -2.55 -20.19
N ARG A 141 -4.36 -3.81 -19.95
CA ARG A 141 -3.52 -4.18 -18.79
C ARG A 141 -2.15 -3.48 -18.78
N ARG A 142 -1.58 -3.20 -19.96
CA ARG A 142 -0.32 -2.44 -20.07
C ARG A 142 -0.53 -0.96 -19.72
N ILE A 143 -1.63 -0.37 -20.17
CA ILE A 143 -2.00 1.02 -19.85
C ILE A 143 -2.24 1.16 -18.35
N ASP A 144 -3.03 0.28 -17.74
CA ASP A 144 -3.31 0.34 -16.28
C ASP A 144 -2.02 0.21 -15.47
N LYS A 145 -1.14 -0.73 -15.87
CA LYS A 145 0.17 -0.89 -15.26
C LYS A 145 1.01 0.39 -15.42
N ALA A 146 1.12 0.93 -16.62
CA ALA A 146 1.90 2.13 -16.90
C ALA A 146 1.37 3.34 -16.13
N ALA A 147 0.04 3.49 -16.02
CA ALA A 147 -0.60 4.56 -15.26
C ALA A 147 -0.27 4.46 -13.76
N ILE A 148 -0.42 3.28 -13.16
CA ILE A 148 -0.16 3.07 -11.72
C ILE A 148 1.33 3.27 -11.41
N TYR A 149 2.22 2.65 -12.18
CA TYR A 149 3.66 2.81 -11.98
C TYR A 149 4.12 4.24 -12.28
N GLY A 150 3.56 4.89 -13.30
CA GLY A 150 3.83 6.29 -13.61
C GLY A 150 3.41 7.22 -12.46
N ALA A 151 2.17 7.08 -11.97
CA ALA A 151 1.65 7.91 -10.88
C ALA A 151 2.41 7.73 -9.55
N THR A 152 2.96 6.54 -9.30
CA THR A 152 3.68 6.24 -8.05
C THR A 152 5.18 6.48 -8.13
N LEU A 153 5.81 6.31 -9.29
CA LEU A 153 7.26 6.52 -9.47
C LEU A 153 7.61 7.94 -9.90
N TYR A 154 6.77 8.63 -10.66
CA TYR A 154 7.07 9.99 -11.13
C TYR A 154 7.38 10.97 -9.98
N PRO A 155 6.55 11.07 -8.91
CA PRO A 155 6.85 11.99 -7.81
C PRO A 155 8.18 11.68 -7.13
N LEU A 156 8.54 10.39 -7.04
CA LEU A 156 9.80 9.96 -6.44
C LEU A 156 10.99 10.37 -7.31
N ILE A 157 10.90 10.17 -8.62
CA ILE A 157 11.95 10.59 -9.56
C ILE A 157 12.09 12.11 -9.50
N TYR A 158 10.99 12.84 -9.55
CA TYR A 158 11.00 14.30 -9.46
C TYR A 158 11.71 14.78 -8.20
N TRP A 159 11.37 14.22 -7.04
CA TRP A 159 11.99 14.53 -5.74
C TRP A 159 13.49 14.21 -5.67
N HIS A 160 13.99 13.22 -6.42
CA HIS A 160 15.43 12.94 -6.46
C HIS A 160 16.19 13.85 -7.43
N CYS A 161 15.50 14.49 -8.36
CA CYS A 161 16.11 15.28 -9.43
C CYS A 161 15.95 16.80 -9.24
N HIS A 162 15.15 17.27 -8.27
CA HIS A 162 14.85 18.67 -7.99
C HIS A 162 14.79 18.89 -6.47
#